data_AF-A0A015K6W4-F1
#
_entry.id   AF-A0A015K6W4-F1
#
_cell.length_a   1.000
_cell.length_b   1.000
_cell.length_c   1.000
_cell.angle_alpha   90.00
_cell.angle_beta   90.00
_cell.angle_gamma   90.00
#
_symmetry.space_group_name_H-M   'P 1'
#
loop_
_entity.id
_entity.type
_entity.pdbx_description
1 polymer ?
#
loop_
_entity_poly.entity_id
_entity_poly.type
_entity_poly.pdbx_seq_one_letter_code
_entity_poly.pdbx_strand_id
1 'polypeptide(L)'
;MIKKETIIIIIFSISLTWILTIFFTVQLPSQSKIQDNYIFNESYSNETYFCEFSKCKFLFPYKISEQESKAQKHMIQYAQMAQKLDRILILPNVGKSRIGSCLEYPFNYYYLIESLQRNFPNLKLMTQKQFYKWIKSQKNKKPSYQHIIIQENRNRKFHDFIKDQSNNNNITKKGLCFDEIDEMDFDNNNNYNYNYNLTIGGRYWKNDQSLENLSNFIINNLKLFNNTEILLMEQNFIYP
;
A
#
# COMPACT_ATOMS: atom_id res chain seq x y z
N MET A 1 -13.01 60.07 30.09
CA MET A 1 -12.90 58.93 31.05
C MET A 1 -13.61 57.73 30.43
N ILE A 2 -12.90 56.93 29.63
CA ILE A 2 -13.49 55.77 28.94
C ILE A 2 -13.59 54.63 29.96
N LYS A 3 -14.80 54.09 30.17
CA LYS A 3 -15.07 53.04 31.16
C LYS A 3 -14.32 51.76 30.78
N LYS A 4 -13.72 51.11 31.79
CA LYS A 4 -12.96 49.84 31.66
C LYS A 4 -13.73 48.74 30.91
N GLU A 5 -15.05 48.76 30.96
CA GLU A 5 -15.92 47.79 30.27
C GLU A 5 -15.90 47.94 28.74
N THR A 6 -15.70 49.15 28.21
CA THR A 6 -15.65 49.40 26.76
C THR A 6 -14.34 48.93 26.14
N ILE A 7 -13.25 48.88 26.92
CA ILE A 7 -11.93 48.42 26.47
C ILE A 7 -11.90 46.89 26.32
N ILE A 8 -12.60 46.15 27.19
CA ILE A 8 -12.62 44.68 27.16
C ILE A 8 -13.39 44.16 25.93
N ILE A 9 -14.49 44.82 25.54
CA ILE A 9 -15.28 44.44 24.37
C ILE A 9 -14.49 44.68 23.07
N ILE A 10 -13.76 45.79 22.97
CA ILE A 10 -12.94 46.11 21.78
C ILE A 10 -11.77 45.13 21.63
N ILE A 11 -11.14 44.70 22.73
CA ILE A 11 -10.06 43.69 22.69
C ILE A 11 -10.60 42.31 22.28
N PHE A 12 -11.82 41.95 22.68
CA PHE A 12 -12.44 40.67 22.30
C PHE A 12 -12.90 40.63 20.82
N SER A 13 -13.32 41.76 20.26
CA SER A 13 -13.70 41.84 18.83
C SER A 13 -12.49 41.88 17.89
N ILE A 14 -11.35 42.38 18.35
CA ILE A 14 -10.08 42.38 17.58
C ILE A 14 -9.40 41.01 17.63
N SER A 15 -9.57 40.20 18.68
CA SER A 15 -8.96 38.85 18.74
C SER A 15 -9.71 37.81 17.89
N LEU A 16 -11.04 37.93 17.73
CA LEU A 16 -11.84 36.96 16.97
C LEU A 16 -11.73 37.13 15.45
N THR A 17 -11.34 38.33 14.98
CA THR A 17 -11.13 38.61 13.54
C THR A 17 -9.76 38.14 13.03
N TRP A 18 -8.77 37.94 13.91
CA TRP A 18 -7.45 37.40 13.55
C TRP A 18 -7.37 35.87 13.54
N ILE A 19 -8.31 35.18 14.19
CA ILE A 19 -8.35 33.70 14.18
C ILE A 19 -8.98 33.16 12.89
N LEU A 20 -9.87 33.92 12.24
CA LEU A 20 -10.49 33.52 10.96
C LEU A 20 -9.60 33.79 9.74
N THR A 21 -8.64 34.72 9.80
CA THR A 21 -7.70 34.97 8.70
C THR A 21 -6.55 33.96 8.64
N ILE A 22 -6.19 33.33 9.76
CA ILE A 22 -5.15 32.29 9.77
C ILE A 22 -5.67 30.96 9.20
N PHE A 23 -6.99 30.70 9.26
CA PHE A 23 -7.59 29.49 8.67
C PHE A 23 -7.78 29.56 7.14
N PHE A 24 -7.75 30.76 6.52
CA PHE A 24 -7.95 30.93 5.08
C PHE A 24 -6.68 31.30 4.29
N THR A 25 -5.50 31.31 4.91
CA THR A 25 -4.22 31.54 4.21
C THR A 25 -3.25 30.36 4.30
N VAL A 26 -3.77 29.13 4.41
CA VAL A 26 -3.03 27.99 3.84
C VAL A 26 -3.20 28.13 2.33
N GLN A 27 -2.29 28.87 1.70
CA GLN A 27 -2.07 28.74 0.28
C GLN A 27 -1.78 27.27 0.02
N LEU A 28 -2.78 26.56 -0.53
CA LEU A 28 -2.51 25.38 -1.35
C LEU A 28 -1.40 25.81 -2.31
N PRO A 29 -0.25 25.11 -2.34
CA PRO A 29 0.83 25.50 -3.22
C PRO A 29 0.25 25.61 -4.62
N SER A 30 0.39 26.81 -5.19
CA SER A 30 0.05 27.12 -6.57
C SER A 30 0.52 25.98 -7.46
N GLN A 31 -0.33 25.53 -8.38
CA GLN A 31 0.03 24.60 -9.44
C GLN A 31 1.20 25.17 -10.25
N SER A 32 2.42 24.97 -9.77
CA SER A 32 3.60 25.07 -10.61
C SER A 32 3.49 23.92 -11.59
N LYS A 33 3.42 24.23 -12.88
CA LYS A 33 3.56 23.27 -13.97
C LYS A 33 4.81 22.43 -13.71
N ILE A 34 4.62 21.24 -13.15
CA ILE A 34 5.66 20.22 -13.11
C ILE A 34 5.69 19.65 -14.51
N GLN A 35 6.76 19.98 -15.20
CA GLN A 35 7.09 19.48 -16.52
C GLN A 35 7.19 17.95 -16.47
N ASP A 36 6.21 17.31 -17.09
CA ASP A 36 6.21 16.01 -17.74
C ASP A 36 7.12 14.92 -17.14
N ASN A 37 6.67 14.32 -16.05
CA ASN A 37 6.93 12.90 -15.76
C ASN A 37 5.65 12.17 -15.30
N TYR A 38 4.49 12.74 -15.60
CA TYR A 38 3.20 12.15 -15.26
C TYR A 38 2.59 11.50 -16.50
N ILE A 39 2.97 10.25 -16.77
CA ILE A 39 2.36 9.46 -17.84
C ILE A 39 1.06 8.85 -17.30
N PHE A 40 -0.02 9.63 -17.30
CA PHE A 40 -1.37 9.06 -17.35
C PHE A 40 -1.77 8.96 -18.83
N ASN A 41 -1.22 7.98 -19.53
CA ASN A 41 -1.74 7.61 -20.84
C ASN A 41 -2.76 6.49 -20.63
N GLU A 42 -4.03 6.86 -20.75
CA GLU A 42 -5.16 5.97 -21.00
C GLU A 42 -4.97 5.10 -22.27
N SER A 43 -3.91 5.37 -23.03
CA SER A 43 -3.48 4.70 -24.26
C SER A 43 -2.27 3.75 -24.11
N TYR A 44 -2.06 3.09 -22.96
CA TYR A 44 -1.15 1.93 -22.93
C TYR A 44 -1.84 0.72 -23.57
N SER A 45 -1.89 0.73 -24.90
CA SER A 45 -2.36 -0.37 -25.75
C SER A 45 -1.32 -1.46 -25.99
N ASN A 46 -0.12 -1.36 -25.39
CA ASN A 46 0.91 -2.39 -25.49
C ASN A 46 1.39 -2.83 -24.09
N GLU A 47 0.88 -3.98 -23.65
CA GLU A 47 1.12 -4.65 -22.35
C GLU A 47 2.60 -4.99 -22.08
N THR A 48 3.48 -4.85 -23.09
CA THR A 48 4.90 -5.22 -23.08
C THR A 48 5.87 -4.16 -22.54
N TYR A 49 5.45 -2.90 -22.35
CA TYR A 49 6.37 -1.80 -21.98
C TYR A 49 6.48 -1.53 -20.47
N PHE A 50 5.71 -2.19 -19.61
CA PHE A 50 5.75 -1.91 -18.16
C PHE A 50 6.98 -2.51 -17.47
N CYS A 51 7.56 -3.54 -18.06
CA CYS A 51 8.76 -4.21 -17.56
C CYS A 51 9.84 -4.12 -18.62
N GLU A 52 10.71 -3.13 -18.48
CA GLU A 52 11.86 -2.90 -19.35
C GLU A 52 12.78 -4.14 -19.29
N PHE A 53 12.72 -5.02 -20.30
CA PHE A 53 13.61 -6.17 -20.58
C PHE A 53 13.94 -7.16 -19.45
N SER A 54 13.49 -6.91 -18.23
CA SER A 54 13.71 -7.68 -17.01
C SER A 54 12.41 -8.30 -16.53
N LYS A 55 12.51 -9.40 -15.76
CA LYS A 55 11.34 -10.09 -15.22
C LYS A 55 10.60 -9.15 -14.25
N CYS A 56 9.34 -8.86 -14.55
CA CYS A 56 8.46 -8.09 -13.68
C CYS A 56 8.42 -8.69 -12.27
N LYS A 57 8.60 -7.86 -11.24
CA LYS A 57 8.41 -8.25 -9.85
C LYS A 57 7.36 -7.37 -9.22
N PHE A 58 6.37 -8.00 -8.59
CA PHE A 58 5.20 -7.34 -8.04
C PHE A 58 5.13 -7.52 -6.53
N LEU A 59 4.58 -6.51 -5.87
CA LEU A 59 4.10 -6.57 -4.50
C LEU A 59 2.61 -6.19 -4.52
N PHE A 60 1.75 -7.11 -4.13
CA PHE A 60 0.30 -6.94 -4.19
C PHE A 60 -0.33 -7.04 -2.79
N PRO A 61 -0.67 -5.90 -2.17
CA PRO A 61 -1.38 -5.87 -0.88
C PRO A 61 -2.87 -6.12 -1.08
N TYR A 62 -3.23 -7.34 -1.47
CA TYR A 62 -4.57 -7.69 -1.91
C TYR A 62 -5.63 -7.58 -0.80
N LYS A 63 -5.23 -7.63 0.48
CA LYS A 63 -6.15 -7.52 1.61
C LYS A 63 -5.58 -6.60 2.69
N ILE A 64 -6.30 -5.51 2.96
CA ILE A 64 -6.02 -4.56 4.03
C ILE A 64 -7.24 -4.55 4.95
N SER A 65 -7.08 -5.00 6.20
CA SER A 65 -8.20 -5.19 7.13
C SER A 65 -8.79 -3.88 7.69
N GLU A 66 -8.18 -2.75 7.38
CA GLU A 66 -8.47 -1.44 7.94
C GLU A 66 -9.48 -0.61 7.16
N GLN A 67 -10.10 0.35 7.87
CA GLN A 67 -10.90 1.40 7.23
C GLN A 67 -10.01 2.53 6.70
N GLU A 68 -10.57 3.28 5.76
CA GLU A 68 -9.93 4.27 4.88
C GLU A 68 -8.71 5.02 5.46
N SER A 69 -8.88 5.77 6.54
CA SER A 69 -7.80 6.61 7.11
C SER A 69 -6.59 5.81 7.60
N LYS A 70 -6.81 4.59 8.10
CA LYS A 70 -5.75 3.66 8.52
C LYS A 70 -5.23 2.86 7.33
N ALA A 71 -6.10 2.46 6.41
CA ALA A 71 -5.73 1.77 5.17
C ALA A 71 -4.78 2.61 4.29
N GLN A 72 -4.99 3.93 4.22
CA GLN A 72 -4.09 4.84 3.51
C GLN A 72 -2.66 4.82 4.08
N LYS A 73 -2.51 4.76 5.42
CA LYS A 73 -1.20 4.63 6.07
C LYS A 73 -0.52 3.32 5.69
N HIS A 74 -1.28 2.23 5.62
CA HIS A 74 -0.75 0.94 5.17
C HIS A 74 -0.32 0.97 3.70
N MET A 75 -1.05 1.65 2.82
CA MET A 75 -0.61 1.84 1.43
C MET A 75 0.72 2.59 1.32
N ILE A 76 0.96 3.60 2.17
CA ILE A 76 2.26 4.28 2.24
C ILE A 76 3.36 3.31 2.69
N GLN A 77 3.09 2.44 3.67
CA GLN A 77 4.04 1.42 4.13
C GLN A 77 4.34 0.40 3.01
N TYR A 78 3.34 -0.04 2.25
CA TYR A 78 3.53 -0.92 1.11
C TYR A 78 4.30 -0.24 -0.03
N ALA A 79 4.11 1.05 -0.27
CA ALA A 79 4.89 1.82 -1.24
C ALA A 79 6.38 1.89 -0.84
N GLN A 80 6.66 2.18 0.42
CA GLN A 80 8.03 2.12 0.95
C GLN A 80 8.65 0.73 0.79
N MET A 81 7.88 -0.31 1.11
CA MET A 81 8.32 -1.70 1.00
C MET A 81 8.62 -2.09 -0.45
N ALA A 82 7.71 -1.78 -1.37
CA ALA A 82 7.86 -2.06 -2.79
C ALA A 82 9.08 -1.34 -3.38
N GLN A 83 9.29 -0.07 -3.03
CA GLN A 83 10.46 0.69 -3.48
C GLN A 83 11.78 0.08 -2.95
N LYS A 84 11.82 -0.32 -1.67
CA LYS A 84 13.02 -0.95 -1.07
C LYS A 84 13.32 -2.35 -1.64
N LEU A 85 12.30 -3.05 -2.14
CA LEU A 85 12.43 -4.38 -2.75
C LEU A 85 12.57 -4.34 -4.28
N ASP A 86 12.56 -3.14 -4.88
CA ASP A 86 12.52 -2.93 -6.33
C ASP A 86 11.38 -3.72 -7.00
N ARG A 87 10.16 -3.51 -6.48
CA ARG A 87 8.94 -4.15 -6.95
C ARG A 87 7.93 -3.11 -7.40
N ILE A 88 7.20 -3.45 -8.45
CA ILE A 88 6.01 -2.72 -8.87
C ILE A 88 4.94 -2.92 -7.79
N LEU A 89 4.43 -1.83 -7.22
CA LEU A 89 3.32 -1.89 -6.28
C LEU A 89 2.01 -1.99 -7.05
N ILE A 90 1.25 -3.06 -6.79
CA ILE A 90 -0.11 -3.17 -7.30
C ILE A 90 -1.05 -2.37 -6.39
N LEU A 91 -1.89 -1.54 -6.99
CA LEU A 91 -2.92 -0.76 -6.33
C LEU A 91 -4.23 -1.57 -6.31
N PRO A 92 -4.65 -2.08 -5.14
CA PRO A 92 -5.89 -2.85 -5.03
C PRO A 92 -7.11 -1.97 -5.26
N ASN A 93 -8.24 -2.61 -5.53
CA ASN A 93 -9.53 -1.93 -5.59
C ASN A 93 -9.95 -1.30 -4.25
N VAL A 94 -10.99 -0.47 -4.29
CA VAL A 94 -11.54 0.29 -3.17
C VAL A 94 -13.06 0.23 -3.16
N GLY A 95 -13.65 0.47 -2.00
CA GLY A 95 -15.10 0.45 -1.82
C GLY A 95 -15.48 0.31 -0.36
N LYS A 96 -16.67 0.80 0.02
CA LYS A 96 -17.18 0.73 1.40
C LYS A 96 -16.16 1.28 2.43
N SER A 97 -15.48 2.37 2.07
CA SER A 97 -14.41 3.01 2.85
C SER A 97 -13.27 2.06 3.24
N ARG A 98 -12.89 1.16 2.32
CA ARG A 98 -11.81 0.18 2.46
C ARG A 98 -10.98 0.07 1.20
N ILE A 99 -9.83 -0.59 1.33
CA ILE A 99 -8.91 -0.94 0.24
C ILE A 99 -8.73 -2.47 0.24
N GLY A 100 -8.83 -3.11 -0.91
CA GLY A 100 -8.71 -4.55 -1.05
C GLY A 100 -9.15 -5.05 -2.42
N SER A 101 -8.64 -6.21 -2.80
CA SER A 101 -8.77 -6.79 -4.14
C SER A 101 -10.22 -7.04 -4.56
N CYS A 102 -11.03 -7.43 -3.59
CA CYS A 102 -12.43 -7.81 -3.76
C CYS A 102 -13.42 -6.65 -3.80
N LEU A 103 -12.93 -5.42 -3.84
CA LEU A 103 -13.80 -4.24 -3.84
C LEU A 103 -14.11 -3.81 -5.28
N GLU A 104 -15.20 -3.07 -5.42
CA GLU A 104 -15.86 -2.81 -6.71
C GLU A 104 -15.11 -1.79 -7.58
N TYR A 105 -14.54 -0.75 -6.96
CA TYR A 105 -14.03 0.41 -7.69
C TYR A 105 -12.51 0.36 -7.81
N PRO A 106 -11.91 0.86 -8.90
CA PRO A 106 -10.47 0.95 -9.01
C PRO A 106 -9.90 1.93 -7.98
N PHE A 107 -8.63 1.75 -7.59
CA PHE A 107 -7.96 2.59 -6.58
C PHE A 107 -8.14 4.10 -6.78
N ASN A 108 -8.09 4.55 -8.03
CA ASN A 108 -8.22 5.95 -8.41
C ASN A 108 -9.63 6.54 -8.23
N TYR A 109 -10.60 5.72 -7.83
CA TYR A 109 -11.94 6.18 -7.47
C TYR A 109 -11.94 6.92 -6.12
N TYR A 110 -11.11 6.51 -5.15
CA TYR A 110 -10.97 7.18 -3.85
C TYR A 110 -9.68 8.00 -3.73
N TYR A 111 -8.60 7.59 -4.40
CA TYR A 111 -7.27 8.15 -4.15
C TYR A 111 -6.59 8.65 -5.42
N LEU A 112 -5.93 9.80 -5.33
CA LEU A 112 -5.07 10.30 -6.41
C LEU A 112 -3.75 9.51 -6.45
N ILE A 113 -3.52 8.76 -7.52
CA ILE A 113 -2.26 8.03 -7.76
C ILE A 113 -1.09 9.01 -7.78
N GLU A 114 -1.34 10.25 -8.24
CA GLU A 114 -0.39 11.37 -8.33
C GLU A 114 0.20 11.67 -6.96
N SER A 115 -0.64 11.58 -5.93
CA SER A 115 -0.21 11.84 -4.56
C SER A 115 0.74 10.78 -4.05
N LEU A 116 0.55 9.52 -4.44
CA LEU A 116 1.45 8.44 -4.06
C LEU A 116 2.77 8.55 -4.84
N GLN A 117 2.69 8.83 -6.14
CA GLN A 117 3.87 9.01 -7.00
C GLN A 117 4.74 10.19 -6.55
N ARG A 118 4.15 11.31 -6.12
CA ARG A 118 4.91 12.46 -5.58
C ARG A 118 5.73 12.09 -4.35
N ASN A 119 5.21 11.21 -3.48
CA ASN A 119 5.92 10.75 -2.29
C ASN A 119 6.97 9.68 -2.61
N PHE A 120 6.80 8.95 -3.71
CA PHE A 120 7.66 7.85 -4.15
C PHE A 120 7.95 7.97 -5.66
N PRO A 121 8.74 8.97 -6.10
CA PRO A 121 8.87 9.32 -7.51
C PRO A 121 9.44 8.19 -8.37
N ASN A 122 10.26 7.32 -7.77
CA ASN A 122 10.90 6.19 -8.45
C ASN A 122 10.10 4.89 -8.33
N LEU A 123 9.02 4.86 -7.55
CA LEU A 123 8.21 3.67 -7.38
C LEU A 123 7.36 3.46 -8.63
N LYS A 124 7.41 2.26 -9.20
CA LYS A 124 6.51 1.84 -10.28
C LYS A 124 5.18 1.40 -9.67
N LEU A 125 4.08 1.96 -10.15
CA LEU A 125 2.72 1.65 -9.70
C LEU A 125 1.95 0.99 -10.84
N MET A 126 1.07 0.04 -10.51
CA MET A 126 0.18 -0.60 -11.49
C MET A 126 -1.19 -0.83 -10.87
N THR A 127 -2.26 -0.54 -11.61
CA THR A 127 -3.62 -0.83 -11.13
C THR A 127 -3.88 -2.34 -11.11
N GLN A 128 -4.75 -2.82 -10.22
CA GLN A 128 -5.15 -4.22 -10.19
C GLN A 128 -5.65 -4.73 -11.55
N LYS A 129 -6.45 -3.94 -12.28
CA LYS A 129 -6.92 -4.28 -13.63
C LYS A 129 -5.77 -4.51 -14.63
N GLN A 130 -4.74 -3.66 -14.61
CA GLN A 130 -3.56 -3.82 -15.46
C GLN A 130 -2.76 -5.06 -15.07
N PHE A 131 -2.58 -5.29 -13.77
CA PHE A 131 -1.93 -6.49 -13.25
C PHE A 131 -2.65 -7.76 -13.68
N TYR A 132 -3.98 -7.74 -13.70
CA TYR A 132 -4.78 -8.91 -14.07
C TYR A 132 -4.69 -9.23 -15.56
N LYS A 133 -4.66 -8.19 -16.41
CA LYS A 133 -4.33 -8.36 -17.83
C LYS A 133 -2.93 -8.94 -18.01
N TRP A 134 -1.94 -8.42 -17.27
CA TRP A 134 -0.57 -8.92 -17.31
C TRP A 134 -0.49 -10.42 -16.96
N ILE A 135 -1.19 -10.86 -15.91
CA ILE A 135 -1.27 -12.28 -15.53
C ILE A 135 -1.83 -13.11 -16.69
N LYS A 136 -2.98 -12.73 -17.27
CA LYS A 136 -3.60 -13.45 -18.40
C LYS A 136 -2.74 -13.49 -19.65
N SER A 137 -1.89 -12.48 -19.86
CA SER A 137 -0.99 -12.43 -21.00
C SER A 137 0.14 -13.48 -20.91
N GLN A 138 0.37 -14.10 -19.74
CA GLN A 138 1.42 -15.10 -19.50
C GLN A 138 1.07 -16.48 -20.08
N LYS A 139 0.96 -16.60 -21.41
CA LYS A 139 0.45 -17.80 -22.11
C LYS A 139 1.21 -19.11 -21.83
N ASN A 140 2.54 -19.04 -21.65
CA ASN A 140 3.39 -20.24 -21.62
C ASN A 140 4.09 -20.48 -20.27
N LYS A 141 4.02 -19.52 -19.35
CA LYS A 141 4.70 -19.60 -18.06
C LYS A 141 3.89 -18.85 -17.02
N LYS A 142 3.28 -19.58 -16.11
CA LYS A 142 2.56 -18.98 -14.98
C LYS A 142 3.57 -18.30 -14.05
N PRO A 143 3.27 -17.11 -13.52
CA PRO A 143 4.15 -16.43 -12.58
C PRO A 143 4.24 -17.19 -11.25
N SER A 144 5.47 -17.24 -10.73
CA SER A 144 5.75 -17.65 -9.36
C SER A 144 5.18 -16.65 -8.35
N TYR A 145 4.68 -17.14 -7.23
CA TYR A 145 4.18 -16.29 -6.16
C TYR A 145 4.60 -16.78 -4.78
N GLN A 146 4.59 -15.86 -3.82
CA GLN A 146 4.78 -16.15 -2.40
C GLN A 146 3.72 -15.38 -1.62
N HIS A 147 2.98 -16.08 -0.76
CA HIS A 147 2.00 -15.47 0.13
C HIS A 147 2.59 -15.14 1.50
N ILE A 148 2.43 -13.90 1.92
CA ILE A 148 2.88 -13.37 3.20
C ILE A 148 1.67 -12.79 3.95
N ILE A 149 1.42 -13.30 5.15
CA ILE A 149 0.41 -12.79 6.07
C ILE A 149 1.13 -11.95 7.12
N ILE A 150 0.83 -10.65 7.14
CA ILE A 150 1.32 -9.71 8.14
C ILE A 150 0.31 -9.64 9.28
N GLN A 151 0.76 -9.88 10.50
CA GLN A 151 -0.07 -9.83 11.69
C GLN A 151 0.64 -9.11 12.82
N GLU A 152 -0.11 -8.53 13.76
CA GLU A 152 0.44 -7.90 14.96
C GLU A 152 0.15 -8.75 16.19
N ASN A 153 1.15 -8.97 17.04
CA ASN A 153 0.97 -9.62 18.35
C ASN A 153 1.76 -8.89 19.44
N ARG A 154 1.09 -7.95 20.11
CA ARG A 154 1.68 -7.07 21.13
C ARG A 154 2.15 -7.81 22.38
N ASN A 155 1.71 -9.04 22.60
CA ASN A 155 2.12 -9.86 23.74
C ASN A 155 3.50 -10.50 23.50
N ARG A 156 3.94 -10.62 22.24
CA ARG A 156 5.27 -11.12 21.90
C ARG A 156 6.29 -10.00 22.05
N LYS A 157 7.50 -10.33 22.52
CA LYS A 157 8.59 -9.35 22.71
C LYS A 157 9.45 -9.12 21.45
N PHE A 158 9.27 -9.94 20.43
CA PHE A 158 10.09 -9.98 19.23
C PHE A 158 9.24 -10.10 17.96
N HIS A 159 9.81 -9.69 16.83
CA HIS A 159 9.25 -9.95 15.50
C HIS A 159 9.61 -11.35 15.05
N ASP A 160 8.73 -11.98 14.29
CA ASP A 160 8.88 -13.36 13.85
C ASP A 160 8.49 -13.50 12.38
N PHE A 161 9.17 -14.38 11.66
CA PHE A 161 8.90 -14.65 10.25
C PHE A 161 8.94 -16.16 10.02
N ILE A 162 7.78 -16.80 10.16
CA ILE A 162 7.67 -18.26 10.21
C ILE A 162 6.86 -18.74 9.01
N LYS A 163 7.38 -19.79 8.37
CA LYS A 163 6.65 -20.60 7.41
C LYS A 163 5.48 -21.31 8.11
N ASP A 164 4.26 -21.06 7.65
CA ASP A 164 3.06 -21.74 8.14
C ASP A 164 3.11 -23.21 7.75
N GLN A 165 3.09 -24.09 8.76
CA GLN A 165 3.11 -25.54 8.58
C GLN A 165 1.71 -26.13 8.39
N SER A 166 0.65 -25.32 8.55
CA SER A 166 -0.70 -25.77 8.24
C SER A 166 -0.85 -25.96 6.73
N ASN A 167 -1.27 -27.15 6.30
CA ASN A 167 -1.45 -27.51 4.88
C ASN A 167 -2.63 -26.77 4.19
N ASN A 168 -3.11 -25.65 4.75
CA ASN A 168 -4.28 -24.93 4.25
C ASN A 168 -3.88 -23.82 3.27
N ASN A 169 -3.52 -24.21 2.06
CA ASN A 169 -3.24 -23.28 0.95
C ASN A 169 -4.51 -22.60 0.38
N ASN A 170 -5.70 -22.90 0.92
CA ASN A 170 -6.99 -22.44 0.41
C ASN A 170 -7.33 -20.97 0.73
N ILE A 171 -6.55 -20.29 1.58
CA ILE A 171 -6.89 -18.95 2.09
C ILE A 171 -6.69 -17.84 1.04
N THR A 172 -5.69 -17.96 0.16
CA THR A 172 -5.46 -17.00 -0.94
C THR A 172 -6.62 -16.97 -1.94
N LYS A 173 -7.28 -18.13 -2.14
CA LYS A 173 -8.38 -18.34 -3.09
C LYS A 173 -9.58 -17.43 -2.87
N LYS A 174 -9.87 -17.03 -1.64
CA LYS A 174 -11.07 -16.21 -1.35
C LYS A 174 -10.76 -14.71 -1.30
N GLY A 175 -9.49 -14.34 -1.16
CA GLY A 175 -9.08 -12.96 -0.89
C GLY A 175 -8.69 -12.14 -2.13
N LEU A 176 -8.28 -12.79 -3.22
CA LEU A 176 -7.87 -12.10 -4.46
C LEU A 176 -9.07 -11.76 -5.38
N CYS A 177 -10.25 -12.30 -5.12
CA CYS A 177 -11.45 -12.15 -5.94
C CYS A 177 -11.22 -12.49 -7.41
N PHE A 178 -11.06 -13.80 -7.61
CA PHE A 178 -10.80 -14.52 -8.85
C PHE A 178 -11.98 -14.55 -9.84
N ASP A 179 -12.97 -13.67 -9.72
CA ASP A 179 -13.99 -13.57 -10.78
C ASP A 179 -13.36 -13.10 -12.11
N GLU A 180 -12.14 -12.52 -12.05
CA GLU A 180 -11.38 -12.03 -13.20
C GLU A 180 -10.05 -12.77 -13.46
N ILE A 181 -9.60 -13.70 -12.63
CA ILE A 181 -8.33 -14.48 -12.79
C ILE A 181 -8.62 -15.88 -12.25
N ASP A 182 -8.02 -16.95 -12.78
CA ASP A 182 -8.15 -18.28 -12.18
C ASP A 182 -6.92 -18.70 -11.38
N GLU A 183 -7.08 -19.60 -10.41
CA GLU A 183 -5.96 -20.25 -9.70
C GLU A 183 -4.96 -20.89 -10.68
N MET A 184 -5.46 -21.31 -11.84
CA MET A 184 -4.67 -21.83 -12.95
C MET A 184 -3.78 -20.77 -13.61
N ASP A 185 -3.89 -19.49 -13.28
CA ASP A 185 -3.02 -18.46 -13.81
C ASP A 185 -1.71 -18.30 -13.01
N PHE A 186 -1.54 -19.03 -11.90
CA PHE A 186 -0.32 -19.03 -11.08
C PHE A 186 0.42 -20.37 -11.13
N ASP A 187 1.75 -20.33 -10.94
CA ASP A 187 2.55 -21.56 -10.87
C ASP A 187 2.31 -22.29 -9.55
N ASN A 188 1.40 -23.25 -9.58
CA ASN A 188 1.04 -24.14 -8.46
C ASN A 188 1.76 -25.49 -8.50
N ASN A 189 2.65 -25.74 -9.48
CA ASN A 189 3.34 -27.02 -9.60
C ASN A 189 4.42 -27.24 -8.54
N ASN A 190 4.68 -26.23 -7.70
CA ASN A 190 5.60 -26.34 -6.60
C ASN A 190 4.85 -26.62 -5.30
N ASN A 191 5.15 -27.77 -4.68
CA ASN A 191 4.86 -28.10 -3.27
C ASN A 191 5.47 -27.09 -2.25
N TYR A 192 5.83 -25.88 -2.69
CA TYR A 192 6.59 -24.86 -1.97
C TYR A 192 5.85 -23.53 -1.78
N ASN A 193 4.60 -23.38 -2.24
CA ASN A 193 3.80 -22.18 -2.04
C ASN A 193 3.17 -22.15 -0.63
N TYR A 194 4.00 -22.24 0.39
CA TYR A 194 3.58 -22.16 1.79
C TYR A 194 3.23 -20.73 2.16
N ASN A 195 2.26 -20.52 3.04
CA ASN A 195 2.05 -19.20 3.63
C ASN A 195 3.21 -18.87 4.58
N TYR A 196 3.63 -17.61 4.65
CA TYR A 196 4.56 -17.14 5.68
C TYR A 196 3.87 -16.12 6.57
N ASN A 197 3.95 -16.32 7.87
CA ASN A 197 3.42 -15.43 8.89
C ASN A 197 4.52 -14.47 9.35
N LEU A 198 4.41 -13.20 8.97
CA LEU A 198 5.20 -12.10 9.49
C LEU A 198 4.48 -11.51 10.70
N THR A 199 4.95 -11.88 11.89
CA THR A 199 4.37 -11.40 13.15
C THR A 199 5.16 -10.21 13.68
N ILE A 200 4.52 -9.06 13.72
CA ILE A 200 5.06 -7.84 14.32
C ILE A 200 4.75 -7.88 15.83
N GLY A 201 5.74 -8.28 16.63
CA GLY A 201 5.67 -8.21 18.09
C GLY A 201 6.20 -6.92 18.68
N GLY A 202 6.00 -6.76 19.99
CA GLY A 202 6.60 -5.71 20.80
C GLY A 202 5.96 -4.33 20.59
N ARG A 203 6.56 -3.32 21.23
CA ARG A 203 6.19 -1.90 21.08
C ARG A 203 7.18 -1.23 20.13
N TYR A 204 7.11 -1.58 18.85
CA TYR A 204 8.04 -1.11 17.81
C TYR A 204 7.87 0.37 17.46
N TRP A 205 6.74 0.99 17.82
CA TRP A 205 6.44 2.40 17.57
C TRP A 205 7.00 3.38 18.61
N LYS A 206 7.88 2.92 19.51
CA LYS A 206 8.38 3.75 20.62
C LYS A 206 9.36 4.84 20.20
N ASN A 207 10.19 4.55 19.21
CA ASN A 207 11.23 5.45 18.72
C ASN A 207 11.66 5.06 17.30
N ASP A 208 12.37 5.99 16.64
CA ASP A 208 12.81 5.83 15.26
C ASP A 208 13.71 4.60 15.07
N GLN A 209 14.58 4.31 16.04
CA GLN A 209 15.43 3.11 15.99
C GLN A 209 14.63 1.81 15.95
N SER A 210 13.54 1.72 16.71
CA SER A 210 12.67 0.55 16.74
C SER A 210 11.90 0.38 15.42
N LEU A 211 11.49 1.50 14.82
CA LEU A 211 10.86 1.52 13.49
C LEU A 211 11.85 1.11 12.40
N GLU A 212 13.09 1.59 12.47
CA GLU A 212 14.16 1.19 11.55
C GLU A 212 14.49 -0.30 11.68
N ASN A 213 14.61 -0.80 12.91
CA ASN A 213 14.85 -2.21 13.18
C ASN A 213 13.72 -3.09 12.62
N LEU A 214 12.45 -2.67 12.78
CA LEU A 214 11.31 -3.35 12.17
C LEU A 214 11.38 -3.29 10.63
N SER A 215 11.67 -2.13 10.06
CA SER A 215 11.81 -1.97 8.61
C SER A 215 12.88 -2.90 8.05
N ASN A 216 14.06 -2.94 8.68
CA ASN A 216 15.16 -3.82 8.30
C ASN A 216 14.80 -5.29 8.47
N PHE A 217 14.13 -5.66 9.56
CA PHE A 217 13.62 -7.01 9.78
C PHE A 217 12.69 -7.46 8.64
N ILE A 218 11.69 -6.64 8.29
CA ILE A 218 10.73 -6.96 7.21
C ILE A 218 11.48 -7.13 5.89
N ILE A 219 12.30 -6.14 5.51
CA ILE A 219 12.98 -6.13 4.20
C ILE A 219 13.97 -7.30 4.08
N ASN A 220 14.75 -7.60 5.12
CA ASN A 220 15.71 -8.69 5.08
C ASN A 220 15.04 -10.05 4.92
N ASN A 221 13.90 -10.28 5.57
CA ASN A 221 13.14 -11.52 5.41
C ASN A 221 12.47 -11.61 4.03
N LEU A 222 11.95 -10.51 3.49
CA LEU A 222 11.31 -10.51 2.17
C LEU A 222 12.31 -10.66 1.01
N LYS A 223 13.59 -10.27 1.21
CA LYS A 223 14.66 -10.50 0.24
C LYS A 223 14.91 -11.98 -0.07
N LEU A 224 14.51 -12.90 0.83
CA LEU A 224 14.54 -14.35 0.57
C LEU A 224 13.75 -14.73 -0.69
N PHE A 225 12.76 -13.92 -1.07
CA PHE A 225 11.88 -14.14 -2.23
C PHE A 225 12.22 -13.22 -3.41
N ASN A 226 13.44 -12.70 -3.50
CA ASN A 226 13.86 -11.82 -4.60
C ASN A 226 13.69 -12.44 -5.99
N ASN A 227 13.70 -13.76 -6.11
CA ASN A 227 13.50 -14.48 -7.37
C ASN A 227 12.02 -14.78 -7.67
N THR A 228 11.13 -14.55 -6.70
CA THR A 228 9.69 -14.72 -6.84
C THR A 228 9.08 -13.52 -7.55
N GLU A 229 8.28 -13.78 -8.59
CA GLU A 229 7.64 -12.74 -9.41
C GLU A 229 6.59 -11.97 -8.61
N ILE A 230 5.77 -12.63 -7.80
CA ILE A 230 4.65 -11.98 -7.09
C ILE A 230 4.75 -12.19 -5.58
N LEU A 231 4.80 -11.12 -4.80
CA LEU A 231 4.54 -11.17 -3.36
C LEU A 231 3.10 -10.79 -3.09
N LEU A 232 2.30 -11.76 -2.64
CA LEU A 232 0.92 -11.53 -2.20
C LEU A 232 0.96 -11.18 -0.72
N MET A 233 0.45 -10.00 -0.36
CA MET A 233 0.49 -9.49 1.01
C MET A 233 -0.92 -9.41 1.57
N GLU A 234 -1.17 -10.16 2.63
CA GLU A 234 -2.38 -10.07 3.43
C GLU A 234 -2.08 -9.38 4.76
N GLN A 235 -2.78 -8.29 5.06
CA GLN A 235 -2.73 -7.68 6.37
C GLN A 235 -3.87 -8.20 7.24
N ASN A 236 -3.53 -8.95 8.29
CA ASN A 236 -4.45 -9.52 9.26
C ASN A 236 -4.27 -8.91 10.66
N PHE A 237 -4.35 -7.58 10.75
CA PHE A 237 -4.43 -6.86 12.01
C PHE A 237 -5.09 -5.50 11.80
N ILE A 238 -5.69 -4.99 12.88
CA ILE A 238 -6.35 -3.70 12.96
C ILE A 238 -5.54 -2.86 13.95
N TYR A 239 -5.07 -1.70 13.50
CA TYR A 239 -4.57 -0.62 14.32
C TYR A 239 -5.59 -0.31 15.43
N PRO A 240 -5.16 -0.19 16.69
CA PRO A 240 -6.03 0.13 17.82
C PRO A 240 -6.73 1.49 17.63
#